data_AF-A0A9P7BYS2-F1
#
_entry.id   AF-A0A9P7BYS2-F1
#
_cell.length_a   1.000
_cell.length_b   1.000
_cell.length_c   1.000
_cell.angle_alpha   90.00
_cell.angle_beta   90.00
_cell.angle_gamma   90.00
#
_symmetry.space_group_name_H-M   'P 1'
#
loop_
_entity.id
_entity.type
_entity.pdbx_description
1 polymer ?
#
loop_
_entity_poly.entity_id
_entity_poly.type
_entity_poly.pdbx_seq_one_letter_code
_entity_poly.pdbx_strand_id
1 'polypeptide(L)'
;MVNAAAAQQLGRQVALREDDIAACLDPVRNVAGRQSFGGPAPRLVTGRIGEQQAELAKQRSAIAATVQRVADAQDLLRQRVQTLISSESAVTSVLEA
;
A
#
# COMPACT_ATOMS: atom_id res chain seq x y z
N MET A 1 -32.59 -28.81 4.70
CA MET A 1 -32.45 -27.99 5.93
C MET A 1 -33.32 -26.73 5.89
N VAL A 2 -33.14 -25.82 4.93
CA VAL A 2 -33.94 -24.56 4.83
C VAL A 2 -35.44 -24.84 4.61
N ASN A 3 -35.80 -25.70 3.66
CA ASN A 3 -37.22 -26.07 3.42
C ASN A 3 -37.87 -26.78 4.61
N ALA A 4 -37.10 -27.58 5.35
CA ALA A 4 -37.57 -28.24 6.57
C ALA A 4 -37.85 -27.22 7.68
N ALA A 5 -36.94 -26.26 7.89
CA ALA A 5 -37.14 -25.16 8.83
C ALA A 5 -38.35 -24.30 8.43
N ALA A 6 -38.52 -24.00 7.15
CA ALA A 6 -39.68 -23.25 6.67
C ALA A 6 -41.01 -23.98 6.90
N ALA A 7 -41.06 -25.30 6.62
CA ALA A 7 -42.25 -26.10 6.91
C ALA A 7 -42.61 -26.09 8.40
N GLN A 8 -41.61 -26.15 9.29
CA GLN A 8 -41.81 -26.10 10.74
C GLN A 8 -42.32 -24.72 11.22
N GLN A 9 -41.79 -23.63 10.67
CA GLN A 9 -42.06 -22.28 11.16
C GLN A 9 -43.24 -21.59 10.46
N LEU A 10 -43.48 -21.92 9.19
CA LEU A 10 -44.46 -21.26 8.33
C LEU A 10 -45.61 -22.19 7.91
N GLY A 11 -45.57 -23.47 8.30
CA GLY A 11 -46.54 -24.49 7.90
C GLY A 11 -46.45 -24.91 6.43
N ARG A 12 -45.43 -24.44 5.70
CA ARG A 12 -45.21 -24.76 4.28
C ARG A 12 -43.75 -24.60 3.89
N GLN A 13 -43.33 -25.28 2.83
CA GLN A 13 -42.00 -25.07 2.24
C GLN A 13 -41.89 -23.71 1.56
N VAL A 14 -40.66 -23.23 1.37
CA VAL A 14 -40.39 -22.06 0.53
C VAL A 14 -40.32 -22.52 -0.92
N ALA A 15 -40.91 -21.77 -1.84
CA ALA A 15 -40.82 -22.04 -3.27
C ALA A 15 -39.45 -21.58 -3.84
N LEU A 16 -38.37 -22.07 -3.24
CA LEU A 16 -36.99 -21.85 -3.68
C LEU A 16 -36.40 -23.17 -4.16
N ARG A 17 -35.65 -23.12 -5.26
CA ARG A 17 -34.95 -24.30 -5.79
C ARG A 17 -33.80 -24.67 -4.87
N GLU A 18 -33.59 -25.97 -4.63
CA GLU A 18 -32.48 -26.45 -3.80
C GLU A 18 -31.11 -25.95 -4.30
N ASP A 19 -30.91 -25.90 -5.62
CA ASP A 19 -29.67 -25.41 -6.23
C ASP A 19 -29.38 -23.94 -5.91
N ASP A 20 -30.42 -23.10 -5.87
CA ASP A 20 -30.28 -21.69 -5.53
C ASP A 20 -29.91 -21.52 -4.05
N ILE A 21 -30.47 -22.37 -3.18
CA ILE A 21 -30.13 -22.40 -1.75
C ILE A 21 -28.68 -22.87 -1.57
N ALA A 22 -28.27 -23.94 -2.26
CA ALA A 22 -26.91 -24.46 -2.19
C ALA A 22 -25.89 -23.41 -2.68
N ALA A 23 -26.19 -22.74 -3.79
CA ALA A 23 -25.35 -21.65 -4.31
C ALA A 23 -25.25 -20.46 -3.35
N CYS A 24 -26.33 -20.12 -2.63
CA CYS A 24 -26.31 -19.07 -1.60
C CYS A 24 -25.54 -19.48 -0.35
N LEU A 25 -25.39 -20.77 -0.07
CA LEU A 25 -24.68 -21.29 1.10
C LEU A 25 -23.22 -21.67 0.80
N ASP A 26 -22.79 -21.60 -0.46
CA ASP A 26 -21.39 -21.81 -0.84
C ASP A 26 -20.55 -20.58 -0.47
N PRO A 27 -19.64 -20.67 0.53
CA PRO A 27 -18.85 -19.52 0.96
C PRO A 27 -17.88 -19.04 -0.11
N VAL A 28 -17.33 -19.93 -0.94
CA VAL A 28 -16.39 -19.58 -2.01
C VAL A 28 -17.11 -18.76 -3.07
N ARG A 29 -18.30 -19.21 -3.48
CA ARG A 29 -19.14 -18.47 -4.43
C ARG A 29 -19.58 -17.12 -3.88
N ASN A 30 -19.96 -17.05 -2.61
CA ASN A 30 -20.33 -15.80 -1.94
C ASN A 30 -19.19 -14.78 -1.96
N VAL A 31 -17.97 -15.20 -1.62
CA VAL A 31 -16.79 -14.32 -1.63
C VAL A 31 -16.46 -13.86 -3.06
N ALA A 32 -16.41 -14.79 -4.01
CA ALA A 32 -16.10 -14.50 -5.40
C ALA A 32 -17.16 -13.60 -6.08
N GLY A 33 -18.42 -13.70 -5.66
CA GLY A 33 -19.54 -12.92 -6.19
C GLY A 33 -19.56 -11.46 -5.73
N ARG A 34 -18.87 -11.10 -4.64
CA ARG A 34 -18.84 -9.72 -4.12
C ARG A 34 -17.82 -8.87 -4.86
N GLN A 35 -18.20 -8.45 -6.07
CA GLN A 35 -17.36 -7.74 -7.03
C GLN A 35 -17.48 -6.21 -6.99
N SER A 36 -18.16 -5.65 -5.98
CA SER A 36 -18.17 -4.21 -5.75
C SER A 36 -16.77 -3.69 -5.44
N PHE A 37 -16.53 -2.40 -5.67
CA PHE A 37 -15.27 -1.76 -5.27
C PHE A 37 -15.01 -1.98 -3.76
N GLY A 38 -13.80 -2.42 -3.41
CA GLY A 38 -13.44 -2.80 -2.04
C GLY A 38 -13.98 -4.17 -1.57
N GLY A 39 -14.61 -4.94 -2.46
CA GLY A 39 -15.14 -6.27 -2.17
C GLY A 39 -14.06 -7.35 -2.00
N PRO A 40 -14.39 -8.48 -1.33
CA PRO A 40 -13.45 -9.55 -1.03
C PRO A 40 -13.18 -10.50 -2.21
N ALA A 41 -13.75 -10.25 -3.40
CA ALA A 41 -13.52 -11.10 -4.55
C ALA A 41 -12.01 -11.20 -4.85
N PRO A 42 -11.43 -12.42 -5.00
CA PRO A 42 -9.97 -12.60 -5.08
C PRO A 42 -9.28 -11.71 -6.11
N ARG A 43 -9.87 -11.57 -7.30
CA ARG A 43 -9.35 -10.68 -8.37
C ARG A 43 -9.22 -9.22 -7.92
N LEU A 44 -10.16 -8.72 -7.12
CA LEU A 44 -10.16 -7.34 -6.64
C LEU A 44 -9.11 -7.16 -5.55
N VAL A 45 -9.01 -8.12 -4.64
CA VAL A 45 -8.01 -8.10 -3.56
C VAL A 45 -6.61 -8.17 -4.14
N THR A 46 -6.34 -9.09 -5.07
CA THR A 46 -5.04 -9.20 -5.74
C THR A 46 -4.72 -7.93 -6.55
N GLY A 47 -5.70 -7.37 -7.27
CA GLY A 47 -5.52 -6.10 -7.96
C GLY A 47 -5.16 -4.97 -7.00
N ARG A 48 -5.87 -4.85 -5.88
CA ARG A 48 -5.61 -3.83 -4.86
C ARG A 48 -4.26 -3.99 -4.19
N ILE A 49 -3.82 -5.22 -3.93
CA ILE A 49 -2.48 -5.50 -3.41
C ILE A 49 -1.42 -5.01 -4.41
N GLY A 50 -1.60 -5.28 -5.71
CA GLY A 50 -0.71 -4.79 -6.75
C GLY A 50 -0.61 -3.27 -6.79
N GLU A 51 -1.74 -2.56 -6.73
CA GLU A 51 -1.78 -1.09 -6.65
C GLU A 51 -1.03 -0.58 -5.41
N GLN A 52 -1.27 -1.19 -4.25
CA GLN A 52 -0.62 -0.81 -2.99
C GLN A 52 0.90 -1.05 -3.03
N GLN A 53 1.35 -2.15 -3.64
CA GLN A 53 2.78 -2.42 -3.82
C GLN A 53 3.44 -1.37 -4.71
N ALA A 54 2.78 -0.97 -5.81
CA ALA A 54 3.29 0.08 -6.69
C ALA A 54 3.39 1.45 -5.97
N GLU A 55 2.36 1.81 -5.21
CA GLU A 55 2.37 3.07 -4.45
C GLU A 55 3.44 3.06 -3.34
N LEU A 56 3.61 1.94 -2.63
CA LEU A 56 4.70 1.77 -1.67
C LEU A 56 6.09 1.89 -2.31
N ALA A 57 6.28 1.33 -3.51
CA ALA A 57 7.54 1.44 -4.24
C ALA A 57 7.84 2.91 -4.59
N LYS A 58 6.84 3.65 -5.05
CA LYS A 58 6.95 5.08 -5.34
C LYS A 58 7.32 5.89 -4.10
N GLN A 59 6.65 5.64 -2.98
CA GLN A 59 6.94 6.33 -1.72
C GLN A 59 8.36 6.05 -1.22
N ARG A 60 8.81 4.78 -1.28
CA ARG A 60 10.19 4.41 -0.94
C ARG A 60 11.20 5.14 -1.82
N SER A 61 10.96 5.22 -3.13
CA SER A 61 11.82 5.96 -4.04
C SER A 61 11.89 7.46 -3.70
N ALA A 62 10.76 8.08 -3.35
CA ALA A 62 10.71 9.49 -2.99
C ALA A 62 11.47 9.78 -1.69
N ILE A 63 11.37 8.89 -0.70
CA ILE A 63 12.13 8.97 0.56
C ILE A 63 13.62 8.82 0.27
N ALA A 64 14.03 7.80 -0.48
CA ALA A 64 15.42 7.57 -0.83
C ALA A 64 16.04 8.78 -1.55
N ALA A 65 15.33 9.34 -2.54
CA ALA A 65 15.77 10.54 -3.24
C ALA A 65 15.90 11.76 -2.30
N THR A 66 15.04 11.88 -1.30
CA THR A 66 15.11 12.96 -0.32
C THR A 66 16.29 12.79 0.64
N VAL A 67 16.53 11.58 1.12
CA VAL A 67 17.71 11.26 1.94
C VAL A 67 19.00 11.60 1.19
N GLN A 68 19.10 11.20 -0.08
CA GLN A 68 20.28 11.49 -0.90
C GLN A 68 20.50 13.00 -1.06
N ARG A 69 19.45 13.78 -1.38
CA ARG A 69 19.57 15.24 -1.51
C ARG A 69 20.06 15.91 -0.23
N VAL A 70 19.63 15.42 0.94
CA VAL A 70 20.10 15.95 2.23
C VAL A 70 21.57 15.62 2.45
N ALA A 71 21.99 14.39 2.16
CA ALA A 71 23.39 13.98 2.27
C ALA A 71 24.29 14.81 1.34
N ASP A 72 23.89 14.97 0.07
CA ASP A 72 24.62 15.78 -0.91
C ASP A 72 24.77 17.23 -0.46
N ALA A 73 23.71 17.81 0.11
CA ALA A 73 23.73 19.18 0.64
C ALA A 73 24.66 19.32 1.86
N GLN A 74 24.69 18.32 2.74
CA GLN A 74 25.61 18.30 3.89
C GLN A 74 27.07 18.20 3.46
N ASP A 75 27.36 17.34 2.48
CA ASP A 75 28.72 17.18 1.94
C ASP A 75 29.18 18.45 1.23
N LEU A 76 28.31 19.08 0.44
CA LEU A 76 28.59 20.36 -0.20
C LEU A 76 28.85 21.47 0.82
N LEU A 77 28.06 21.54 1.89
CA LEU A 77 28.27 22.51 2.97
C LEU A 77 29.64 22.28 3.62
N ARG A 78 29.97 21.03 3.97
CA ARG A 78 31.27 20.68 4.58
C ARG A 78 32.44 21.09 3.69
N GLN A 79 32.36 20.80 2.39
CA GLN A 79 33.38 21.19 1.42
C GLN A 79 33.56 22.71 1.33
N ARG A 80 32.45 23.46 1.29
CA ARG A 80 32.49 24.94 1.25
C ARG A 80 33.09 25.53 2.52
N VAL A 81 32.71 25.02 3.69
CA VAL A 81 33.28 25.44 4.98
C VAL A 81 34.78 25.16 5.02
N GLN A 82 35.22 23.97 4.61
CA GLN A 82 36.65 23.64 4.57
C GLN A 82 37.42 24.56 3.62
N THR A 83 36.85 24.88 2.45
CA THR A 83 37.43 25.81 1.48
C THR A 83 37.61 27.20 2.08
N LEU A 84 36.60 27.71 2.80
CA LEU A 84 36.67 29.01 3.47
C LEU A 84 37.77 29.04 4.52
N ILE A 85 37.82 28.04 5.41
CA ILE A 85 38.86 27.94 6.47
C ILE A 85 40.26 27.88 5.86
N SER A 86 40.46 27.06 4.82
CA SER A 86 41.76 26.95 4.14
C SER A 86 42.14 28.24 3.41
N SER A 87 41.18 28.96 2.83
CA SER A 87 41.44 30.24 2.17
C SER A 87 41.83 31.35 3.15
N GLU A 88 41.18 31.41 4.32
CA GLU A 88 41.48 32.38 5.37
C GLU A 88 42.87 32.13 5.98
N SER A 89 43.20 30.86 6.25
CA SER A 89 44.53 30.47 6.77
C SER A 89 45.67 30.84 5.81
N ALA A 90 45.43 30.73 4.49
CA ALA A 90 46.43 31.10 3.48
C ALA A 90 46.61 32.62 3.33
N VAL A 91 45.58 33.42 3.61
CA VAL A 91 45.70 34.89 3.60
C VAL A 91 46.47 35.36 4.83
N THR A 92 46.20 34.79 6.00
CA THR A 92 46.90 35.15 7.24
C THR A 92 48.40 34.80 7.18
N SER A 93 48.78 33.66 6.60
CA SER A 93 50.20 33.30 6.45
C SER A 93 50.98 34.17 5.46
N VAL A 94 50.30 34.80 4.49
CA VAL A 94 50.90 35.77 3.56
C VAL A 94 51.04 37.15 4.19
N LEU A 95 50.19 37.50 5.16
CA LEU A 95 50.29 38.75 5.93
C LEU A 95 51.33 38.71 7.04
N GLU A 96 51.69 37.51 7.53
CA GLU A 96 52.71 37.31 8.58
C GLU A 96 54.13 37.03 8.04
N ALA A 97 54.31 36.91 6.72
CA ALA A 97 55.60 36.67 6.04
C ALA A 97 56.17 37.95 5.42
#